data_AF-A0A7Y2E3M9-F1
#
_entry.id   AF-A0A7Y2E3M9-F1
#
_cell.length_a   1.000
_cell.length_b   1.000
_cell.length_c   1.000
_cell.angle_alpha   90.00
_cell.angle_beta   90.00
_cell.angle_gamma   90.00
#
_symmetry.space_group_name_H-M   'P 1'
#
loop_
_entity.id
_entity.type
_entity.pdbx_description
1 polymer ?
#
loop_
_entity_poly.entity_id
_entity_poly.type
_entity_poly.pdbx_seq_one_letter_code
_entity_poly.pdbx_strand_id
1 'polypeptide(L)'
;MLRVLLIILAVVSITLALALDLPILYLVAVLLLLGAGALFTLEMRRRHDDVPEKFDPIAAPEEDLDSLGILEIRPRERSAASDTESDGGAEGAPAEGSKPEKTRDHAASGESLADDEEPLPKPRVADIAEPFGPRKSATRENSTDSILGEVREKAPRARIVVAEAASPVLKEVLVPAYKSLRAAVNAYTVCLLREEKSPLRYHVEAIVSQNSYARESGSFASKEPMLAGHKALVPVVYPRIGPGGFPKGKLGYYHEPISVRQVAVVPIVPKKSSDAYLLLVDTTNDGGLEAASVRVLLEQYARLTTTILESDAEGGLAEPDDEPRPRRDIIEEEMERARAMSHPLSLALVFLNRGEKLDDAGGDQLADAESAFENRLRDVVIDARVERFGELTYGVFYHGASDGVAAWAAGLQASFENENGVLEGGVSVGVVLMTDRHDGPDDLRSDATAALQESFETGECTIVG
;
A
#
# COMPACT_ATOMS: atom_id res chain seq x y z
N MET A 1 -1.24 37.70 9.26
CA MET A 1 -0.03 38.36 9.80
C MET A 1 -0.34 39.39 10.89
N LEU A 2 -1.32 40.28 10.73
CA LEU A 2 -1.65 41.32 11.71
C LEU A 2 -2.03 40.79 13.11
N ARG A 3 -2.67 39.62 13.22
CA ARG A 3 -3.03 38.99 14.51
C ARG A 3 -1.83 38.53 15.32
N VAL A 4 -0.86 37.89 14.64
CA VAL A 4 0.36 37.40 15.27
C VAL A 4 1.16 38.59 15.80
N LEU A 5 1.20 39.69 15.05
CA LEU A 5 1.82 40.94 15.49
C LEU A 5 1.15 41.50 16.77
N LEU A 6 -0.19 41.54 16.84
CA LEU A 6 -0.91 42.02 18.03
C LEU A 6 -0.67 41.16 19.27
N ILE A 7 -0.60 39.83 19.10
CA ILE A 7 -0.31 38.90 20.19
C ILE A 7 1.13 39.09 20.70
N ILE A 8 2.09 39.23 19.79
CA ILE A 8 3.49 39.52 20.16
C ILE A 8 3.58 40.87 20.90
N LEU A 9 2.89 41.90 20.41
CA LEU A 9 2.89 43.22 21.05
C LEU A 9 2.25 43.19 22.45
N ALA A 10 1.23 42.36 22.65
CA ALA A 10 0.61 42.17 23.96
C ALA A 10 1.58 41.48 24.94
N VAL A 11 2.27 40.43 24.51
CA VAL A 11 3.28 39.74 25.34
C VAL A 11 4.43 40.69 25.72
N VAL A 12 4.96 41.44 24.75
CA VAL A 12 6.00 42.44 25.00
C VAL A 12 5.51 43.51 25.99
N SER A 13 4.26 43.95 25.86
CA SER A 13 3.67 44.94 26.77
C SER A 13 3.54 44.41 28.20
N ILE A 14 3.20 43.12 28.39
CA ILE A 14 3.15 42.45 29.70
C ILE A 14 4.55 42.35 30.31
N THR A 15 5.55 41.93 29.53
CA THR A 15 6.94 41.85 30.00
C THR A 15 7.48 43.23 30.40
N LEU A 16 7.13 44.27 29.63
CA LEU A 16 7.51 45.65 29.95
C LEU A 16 6.78 46.19 31.18
N ALA A 17 5.51 45.82 31.38
CA ALA A 17 4.74 46.16 32.57
C ALA A 17 5.36 45.61 33.86
N LEU A 18 5.86 44.37 33.80
CA LEU A 18 6.57 43.72 34.91
C LEU A 18 7.94 44.36 35.18
N ALA A 19 8.64 44.78 34.14
CA ALA A 19 9.97 45.37 34.29
C ALA A 19 9.94 46.83 34.79
N LEU A 20 8.86 47.56 34.51
CA LEU A 20 8.75 49.00 34.78
C LEU A 20 7.73 49.35 35.87
N ASP A 21 7.02 48.36 36.44
CA ASP A 21 5.93 48.54 37.42
C ASP A 21 4.87 49.58 36.99
N LEU A 22 4.60 49.67 35.69
CA LEU A 22 3.62 50.60 35.11
C LEU A 22 2.27 49.90 34.88
N PRO A 23 1.24 50.15 35.71
CA PRO A 23 -0.03 49.43 35.62
C PRO A 23 -0.79 49.68 34.31
N ILE A 24 -0.53 50.82 33.65
CA ILE A 24 -1.17 51.20 32.37
C ILE A 24 -0.81 50.21 31.25
N LEU A 25 0.36 49.58 31.29
CA LEU A 25 0.80 48.64 30.25
C LEU A 25 -0.01 47.33 30.26
N TYR A 26 -0.52 46.89 31.41
CA TYR A 26 -1.44 45.76 31.47
C TYR A 26 -2.77 46.07 30.77
N LEU A 27 -3.27 47.30 30.89
CA LEU A 27 -4.49 47.75 30.23
C LEU A 27 -4.31 47.73 28.70
N VAL A 28 -3.15 48.22 28.22
CA VAL A 28 -2.79 48.17 26.80
C VAL A 28 -2.71 46.73 26.29
N ALA A 29 -2.10 45.81 27.06
CA ALA A 29 -2.01 44.40 26.68
C ALA A 29 -3.39 43.73 26.55
N VAL A 30 -4.31 44.01 27.49
CA VAL A 30 -5.69 43.51 27.43
C VAL A 30 -6.42 44.04 26.19
N LEU A 31 -6.25 45.33 25.87
CA LEU A 31 -6.88 45.95 24.70
C LEU A 31 -6.36 45.34 23.38
N LEU A 32 -5.07 45.03 23.30
CA LEU A 32 -4.47 44.36 22.14
C LEU A 32 -5.00 42.92 21.96
N LEU A 33 -5.18 42.18 23.04
CA LEU A 33 -5.76 40.83 23.01
C LEU A 33 -7.23 40.85 22.58
N LEU A 34 -8.02 41.81 23.08
CA LEU A 34 -9.40 42.01 22.63
C LEU A 34 -9.48 42.35 21.14
N GLY A 35 -8.58 43.21 20.64
CA GLY A 35 -8.46 43.52 19.22
C GLY A 35 -8.12 42.30 18.35
N ALA A 36 -7.20 41.45 18.82
CA ALA A 36 -6.85 40.20 18.13
C ALA A 36 -8.03 39.21 18.09
N GLY A 37 -8.79 39.10 19.19
CA GLY A 37 -10.00 38.29 19.29
C GLY A 37 -11.11 38.77 18.35
N ALA A 38 -11.38 40.08 18.30
CA ALA A 38 -12.37 40.66 17.39
C ALA A 38 -12.00 40.43 15.92
N LEU A 39 -10.71 40.52 15.55
CA LEU A 39 -10.27 40.20 14.20
C LEU A 39 -10.42 38.72 13.86
N PHE A 40 -10.31 37.83 14.84
CA PHE A 40 -10.50 36.39 14.65
C PHE A 40 -11.97 36.06 14.37
N THR A 41 -12.89 36.59 15.18
CA THR A 41 -14.33 36.37 15.00
C THR A 41 -14.86 36.95 13.69
N LEU A 42 -14.36 38.11 13.26
CA LEU A 42 -14.73 38.72 11.98
C LEU A 42 -14.33 37.88 10.76
N GLU A 43 -13.17 37.23 10.79
CA GLU A 43 -12.77 36.37 9.67
C GLU A 43 -13.49 35.03 9.69
N MET A 44 -13.77 34.49 10.88
CA MET A 44 -14.58 33.29 11.01
C MET A 44 -15.99 33.52 10.44
N ARG A 45 -16.55 34.72 10.65
CA ARG A 45 -17.82 35.13 10.07
C ARG A 45 -17.75 35.30 8.55
N ARG A 46 -16.70 35.92 8.02
CA ARG A 46 -16.50 36.04 6.56
C ARG A 46 -16.37 34.69 5.86
N ARG A 47 -15.71 33.71 6.48
CA ARG A 47 -15.61 32.35 5.93
C ARG A 47 -16.94 31.61 5.89
N HIS A 48 -17.91 32.02 6.71
CA HIS A 48 -19.23 31.42 6.74
C HIS A 48 -20.19 32.01 5.71
N ASP A 49 -19.91 33.21 5.19
CA ASP A 49 -20.70 33.88 4.14
C ASP A 49 -20.28 33.48 2.70
N ASP A 50 -19.19 32.71 2.54
CA ASP A 50 -18.68 32.22 1.24
C ASP A 50 -19.21 30.83 0.84
N VAL A 51 -20.36 30.39 1.37
CA VAL A 51 -21.08 29.21 0.87
C VAL A 51 -22.03 29.66 -0.25
N PRO A 52 -21.77 29.35 -1.53
CA PRO A 52 -22.73 29.64 -2.60
C PRO A 52 -23.89 28.64 -2.51
N GLU A 53 -24.93 28.98 -1.75
CA GLU A 53 -26.26 28.43 -1.99
C GLU A 53 -26.80 29.03 -3.28
N LYS A 54 -26.72 28.26 -4.37
CA LYS A 54 -27.69 28.22 -5.48
C LYS A 54 -27.29 27.12 -6.47
N PHE A 55 -27.96 25.98 -6.37
CA PHE A 55 -28.12 25.07 -7.50
C PHE A 55 -29.14 25.71 -8.44
N ASP A 56 -28.66 26.22 -9.58
CA ASP A 56 -29.52 26.43 -10.74
C ASP A 56 -29.81 25.05 -11.37
N PRO A 57 -31.08 24.68 -11.62
CA PRO A 57 -31.40 23.44 -12.32
C PRO A 57 -30.94 23.57 -13.78
N ILE A 58 -29.98 22.72 -14.17
CA ILE A 58 -29.51 22.59 -15.54
C ILE A 58 -30.68 22.04 -16.38
N ALA A 59 -31.10 22.83 -17.36
CA ALA A 59 -31.94 22.38 -18.46
C ALA A 59 -31.15 21.34 -19.28
N ALA A 60 -31.64 20.10 -19.31
CA ALA A 60 -31.11 19.06 -20.18
C ALA A 60 -31.42 19.41 -21.65
N PRO A 61 -30.45 19.31 -22.57
CA PRO A 61 -30.75 19.15 -23.99
C PRO A 61 -31.15 17.69 -24.23
N GLU A 62 -32.38 17.48 -24.70
CA GLU A 62 -32.82 16.21 -25.29
C GLU A 62 -32.09 16.05 -26.64
N GLU A 63 -31.04 15.25 -26.68
CA GLU A 63 -30.47 14.72 -27.93
C GLU A 63 -30.33 13.19 -27.83
N ASP A 64 -31.25 12.52 -28.52
CA ASP A 64 -31.13 11.25 -29.25
C ASP A 64 -30.47 10.03 -28.58
N LEU A 65 -31.23 9.42 -27.67
CA LEU A 65 -31.11 8.01 -27.26
C LEU A 65 -31.48 7.00 -28.38
N ASP A 66 -31.98 7.45 -29.54
CA ASP A 66 -32.30 6.61 -30.71
C ASP A 66 -31.07 6.27 -31.58
N SER A 67 -29.90 6.86 -31.29
CA SER A 67 -28.66 6.65 -32.07
C SER A 67 -27.74 5.54 -31.54
N LEU A 68 -27.97 5.08 -30.31
CA LEU A 68 -27.27 3.95 -29.71
C LEU A 68 -28.20 2.74 -29.82
N GLY A 69 -27.97 1.88 -30.81
CA GLY A 69 -28.81 0.72 -31.16
C GLY A 69 -28.97 -0.34 -30.06
N ILE A 70 -29.59 0.04 -28.94
CA ILE A 70 -29.96 -0.79 -27.81
C ILE A 70 -31.45 -1.08 -28.01
N LEU A 71 -31.73 -2.26 -28.56
CA LEU A 71 -33.09 -2.79 -28.66
C LEU A 71 -33.72 -2.85 -27.25
N GLU A 72 -34.82 -2.12 -27.07
CA GLU A 72 -35.71 -2.25 -25.93
C GLU A 72 -36.25 -3.69 -25.81
N ILE A 73 -35.78 -4.44 -24.82
CA ILE A 73 -36.40 -5.70 -24.39
C ILE A 73 -37.54 -5.32 -23.44
N ARG A 74 -38.77 -5.21 -23.96
CA ARG A 74 -39.97 -5.11 -23.11
C ARG A 74 -40.21 -6.45 -22.39
N PRO A 75 -40.34 -6.47 -21.06
CA PRO A 75 -40.84 -7.64 -20.34
C PRO A 75 -42.33 -7.86 -20.69
N ARG A 76 -42.68 -9.09 -21.04
CA ARG A 76 -44.05 -9.53 -21.29
C ARG A 76 -44.82 -9.52 -19.98
N GLU A 77 -45.81 -8.64 -19.86
CA GLU A 77 -46.79 -8.69 -18.78
C GLU A 77 -47.54 -10.03 -18.82
N ARG A 78 -47.46 -10.75 -17.70
CA ARG A 78 -48.16 -12.02 -17.49
C ARG A 78 -49.60 -11.71 -17.12
N SER A 79 -50.51 -11.76 -18.10
CA SER A 79 -51.94 -11.66 -17.86
C SER A 79 -52.42 -12.78 -16.92
N ALA A 80 -53.12 -12.38 -15.87
CA ALA A 80 -53.90 -13.26 -15.02
C ALA A 80 -55.24 -13.61 -15.68
N ALA A 81 -55.52 -14.91 -15.77
CA ALA A 81 -56.80 -15.62 -15.97
C ALA A 81 -56.46 -16.94 -16.70
N SER A 82 -57.03 -18.10 -16.43
CA SER A 82 -57.96 -18.62 -15.43
C SER A 82 -57.96 -20.15 -15.66
N ASP A 83 -58.48 -20.89 -14.68
CA ASP A 83 -59.14 -22.17 -14.84
C ASP A 83 -58.31 -23.48 -14.96
N THR A 84 -58.33 -24.20 -13.83
CA THR A 84 -59.07 -25.48 -13.65
C THR A 84 -58.34 -26.82 -13.89
N GLU A 85 -58.28 -27.55 -12.77
CA GLU A 85 -58.45 -29.00 -12.57
C GLU A 85 -57.31 -30.02 -12.70
N SER A 86 -57.41 -30.94 -11.73
CA SER A 86 -56.98 -32.35 -11.69
C SER A 86 -55.58 -32.57 -11.09
N ASP A 87 -55.33 -33.25 -9.96
CA ASP A 87 -55.91 -34.37 -9.18
C ASP A 87 -54.75 -35.39 -8.96
N GLY A 88 -54.73 -36.01 -7.78
CA GLY A 88 -53.80 -37.07 -7.37
C GLY A 88 -52.49 -36.56 -6.77
N GLY A 89 -52.07 -36.88 -5.54
CA GLY A 89 -52.46 -37.98 -4.65
C GLY A 89 -51.18 -38.57 -4.03
N ALA A 90 -51.29 -38.99 -2.76
CA ALA A 90 -50.34 -39.74 -1.93
C ALA A 90 -49.15 -38.94 -1.33
N GLU A 91 -49.10 -38.62 -0.03
CA GLU A 91 -49.12 -39.48 1.18
C GLU A 91 -47.78 -40.24 1.35
N GLY A 92 -47.02 -39.93 2.42
CA GLY A 92 -45.82 -40.70 2.77
C GLY A 92 -44.73 -39.98 3.59
N ALA A 93 -45.06 -39.53 4.81
CA ALA A 93 -44.13 -39.59 5.95
C ALA A 93 -44.68 -40.70 6.88
N PRO A 94 -43.94 -41.30 7.86
CA PRO A 94 -42.84 -40.69 8.61
C PRO A 94 -41.75 -41.66 9.15
N ALA A 95 -40.89 -41.12 10.02
CA ALA A 95 -40.26 -41.76 11.20
C ALA A 95 -39.10 -42.75 10.92
N GLU A 96 -38.13 -43.02 11.78
CA GLU A 96 -37.69 -42.58 13.12
C GLU A 96 -36.34 -43.31 13.35
N GLY A 97 -35.49 -42.77 14.22
CA GLY A 97 -34.70 -43.56 15.17
C GLY A 97 -33.48 -44.35 14.67
N SER A 98 -32.30 -44.00 15.19
CA SER A 98 -31.50 -44.88 16.09
C SER A 98 -30.06 -44.36 16.29
N LYS A 99 -29.79 -43.84 17.49
CA LYS A 99 -28.53 -44.00 18.25
C LYS A 99 -28.87 -45.00 19.40
N PRO A 100 -27.94 -45.60 20.18
CA PRO A 100 -26.49 -45.35 20.31
C PRO A 100 -25.64 -46.63 20.52
N GLU A 101 -24.41 -46.44 21.03
CA GLU A 101 -23.59 -47.37 21.85
C GLU A 101 -22.39 -48.04 21.12
N LYS A 102 -21.13 -47.69 21.47
CA LYS A 102 -20.35 -48.35 22.55
C LYS A 102 -18.84 -47.99 22.51
N THR A 103 -18.40 -47.35 23.60
CA THR A 103 -17.18 -47.56 24.41
C THR A 103 -16.05 -48.43 23.86
N ARG A 104 -14.81 -47.90 23.84
CA ARG A 104 -13.66 -48.47 24.60
C ARG A 104 -12.43 -47.58 24.64
N ASP A 105 -11.86 -47.56 25.83
CA ASP A 105 -10.62 -46.92 26.28
C ASP A 105 -9.36 -47.50 25.62
N HIS A 106 -8.32 -46.67 25.48
CA HIS A 106 -6.95 -47.07 25.84
C HIS A 106 -6.10 -45.86 26.21
N ALA A 107 -5.75 -45.80 27.50
CA ALA A 107 -4.62 -45.07 28.05
C ALA A 107 -3.34 -45.89 27.90
N ALA A 108 -2.20 -45.24 27.65
CA ALA A 108 -0.91 -45.49 28.30
C ALA A 108 0.22 -44.64 27.67
N SER A 109 0.65 -43.63 28.44
CA SER A 109 2.04 -43.35 28.86
C SER A 109 3.22 -44.00 28.12
N GLY A 110 4.24 -43.17 27.84
CA GLY A 110 5.61 -43.60 27.56
C GLY A 110 6.61 -42.43 27.59
N GLU A 111 7.22 -42.22 28.76
CA GLU A 111 8.38 -41.35 29.04
C GLU A 111 9.68 -41.81 28.35
N SER A 112 10.73 -40.97 28.51
CA SER A 112 12.18 -41.28 28.52
C SER A 112 12.88 -41.07 27.16
N LEU A 113 14.11 -40.53 26.98
CA LEU A 113 15.25 -39.98 27.74
C LEU A 113 16.02 -39.11 26.70
N ALA A 114 16.57 -37.91 26.98
CA ALA A 114 17.83 -37.58 27.66
C ALA A 114 19.12 -38.24 27.11
N ASP A 115 20.19 -37.43 27.12
CA ASP A 115 21.63 -37.65 26.86
C ASP A 115 22.11 -37.41 25.40
N ASP A 116 22.78 -36.29 25.12
CA ASP A 116 24.20 -35.93 25.42
C ASP A 116 25.17 -36.54 24.40
N GLU A 117 25.77 -35.72 23.52
CA GLU A 117 27.23 -35.59 23.45
C GLU A 117 27.69 -34.41 22.57
N GLU A 118 28.75 -33.78 23.06
CA GLU A 118 29.44 -32.57 22.64
C GLU A 118 30.37 -32.74 21.40
N PRO A 119 31.01 -31.65 20.90
CA PRO A 119 31.49 -31.50 19.53
C PRO A 119 33.03 -31.60 19.31
N LEU A 120 33.43 -31.36 18.04
CA LEU A 120 34.76 -30.98 17.48
C LEU A 120 35.63 -32.13 16.91
N PRO A 121 36.60 -31.88 15.97
CA PRO A 121 37.19 -30.59 15.58
C PRO A 121 37.38 -30.30 14.07
N LYS A 122 37.66 -29.01 13.77
CA LYS A 122 38.30 -28.52 12.53
C LYS A 122 39.74 -29.04 12.41
N PRO A 123 40.29 -29.08 11.18
CA PRO A 123 41.68 -28.68 11.00
C PRO A 123 41.88 -27.53 10.00
N ARG A 124 42.98 -26.84 10.27
CA ARG A 124 43.55 -25.65 9.64
C ARG A 124 44.23 -25.94 8.30
N VAL A 125 44.21 -24.93 7.43
CA VAL A 125 45.34 -24.29 6.70
C VAL A 125 46.46 -25.20 6.18
N ALA A 126 46.65 -25.19 4.86
CA ALA A 126 47.99 -25.20 4.27
C ALA A 126 48.00 -24.45 2.94
N ASP A 127 48.84 -23.41 2.90
CA ASP A 127 49.33 -22.71 1.73
C ASP A 127 49.98 -23.67 0.72
N ILE A 128 49.74 -23.45 -0.57
CA ILE A 128 50.64 -23.94 -1.63
C ILE A 128 50.97 -22.77 -2.54
N ALA A 129 52.20 -22.29 -2.39
CA ALA A 129 52.89 -21.39 -3.28
C ALA A 129 53.31 -22.11 -4.57
N GLU A 130 53.41 -21.32 -5.65
CA GLU A 130 53.86 -21.63 -7.00
C GLU A 130 55.25 -22.31 -7.10
N PRO A 131 55.63 -22.76 -8.30
CA PRO A 131 56.78 -22.08 -8.92
C PRO A 131 56.75 -21.89 -10.45
N PHE A 132 57.18 -20.68 -10.88
CA PHE A 132 58.10 -20.33 -11.99
C PHE A 132 57.79 -20.86 -13.42
N GLY A 133 57.57 -20.07 -14.49
CA GLY A 133 58.27 -18.90 -15.08
C GLY A 133 58.31 -19.11 -16.64
N PRO A 134 58.89 -18.25 -17.52
CA PRO A 134 59.56 -16.96 -17.31
C PRO A 134 59.13 -15.78 -18.26
N ARG A 135 59.54 -14.59 -17.80
CA ARG A 135 59.77 -13.27 -18.44
C ARG A 135 59.92 -13.17 -19.97
N LYS A 136 59.39 -12.05 -20.52
CA LYS A 136 60.18 -11.05 -21.29
C LYS A 136 59.56 -9.65 -21.16
N SER A 137 60.41 -8.68 -20.87
CA SER A 137 60.12 -7.27 -20.61
C SER A 137 60.55 -6.37 -21.77
N ALA A 138 59.76 -5.31 -21.95
CA ALA A 138 60.11 -3.96 -22.44
C ALA A 138 60.55 -3.78 -23.91
N THR A 139 59.82 -2.93 -24.64
CA THR A 139 60.36 -1.76 -25.34
C THR A 139 59.26 -0.70 -25.44
N ARG A 140 59.61 0.53 -25.08
CA ARG A 140 58.79 1.75 -25.12
C ARG A 140 59.37 2.61 -26.23
N GLU A 141 58.61 2.92 -27.27
CA GLU A 141 58.92 4.01 -28.20
C GLU A 141 57.66 4.78 -28.56
N ASN A 142 57.80 6.10 -28.49
CA ASN A 142 56.83 7.10 -28.91
C ASN A 142 56.58 7.00 -30.43
N SER A 143 55.32 7.06 -30.84
CA SER A 143 54.97 7.78 -32.07
C SER A 143 53.52 8.28 -31.97
N THR A 144 53.41 9.59 -32.07
CA THR A 144 52.22 10.35 -32.40
C THR A 144 51.69 9.87 -33.76
N ASP A 145 50.43 9.43 -33.80
CA ASP A 145 49.57 9.76 -34.91
C ASP A 145 48.10 9.65 -34.53
N SER A 146 47.37 10.71 -34.86
CA SER A 146 45.95 10.86 -34.63
C SER A 146 45.17 9.88 -35.48
N ILE A 147 44.49 8.93 -34.84
CA ILE A 147 43.32 8.28 -35.41
C ILE A 147 42.13 8.83 -34.64
N LEU A 148 41.35 9.68 -35.30
CA LEU A 148 40.03 10.13 -34.89
C LEU A 148 39.15 8.88 -34.71
N GLY A 149 39.14 8.34 -33.49
CA GLY A 149 38.13 7.40 -33.05
C GLY A 149 36.85 8.20 -32.76
N GLU A 150 35.84 8.07 -33.61
CA GLU A 150 34.47 8.36 -33.23
C GLU A 150 34.08 7.45 -32.07
N VAL A 151 34.21 7.92 -30.83
CA VAL A 151 33.55 7.28 -29.70
C VAL A 151 32.12 7.79 -29.65
N ARG A 152 31.25 7.11 -30.39
CA ARG A 152 29.81 7.21 -30.21
C ARG A 152 29.41 6.16 -29.18
N GLU A 153 29.07 6.59 -27.97
CA GLU A 153 28.12 5.89 -27.10
C GLU A 153 27.60 6.85 -26.03
N LYS A 154 26.41 7.41 -26.26
CA LYS A 154 25.67 8.12 -25.22
C LYS A 154 25.01 7.03 -24.35
N ALA A 155 25.38 7.05 -23.07
CA ALA A 155 25.12 6.05 -22.03
C ALA A 155 23.73 5.38 -22.04
N PRO A 156 23.63 4.13 -21.55
CA PRO A 156 22.36 3.42 -21.41
C PRO A 156 21.37 4.28 -20.63
N ARG A 157 20.17 4.45 -21.19
CA ARG A 157 19.07 5.16 -20.53
C ARG A 157 18.79 4.43 -19.21
N ALA A 158 18.96 5.13 -18.10
CA ALA A 158 18.72 4.57 -16.78
C ALA A 158 17.24 4.16 -16.67
N ARG A 159 17.03 2.83 -16.70
CA ARG A 159 15.73 2.19 -16.57
C ARG A 159 15.20 2.51 -15.17
N ILE A 160 13.94 2.91 -15.10
CA ILE A 160 13.26 2.99 -13.80
C ILE A 160 13.19 1.55 -13.28
N VAL A 161 13.69 1.34 -12.07
CA VAL A 161 13.79 0.01 -11.46
C VAL A 161 12.66 -0.23 -10.47
N VAL A 162 12.23 0.83 -9.78
CA VAL A 162 11.14 0.77 -8.80
C VAL A 162 10.13 1.88 -9.13
N ALA A 163 8.85 1.53 -9.16
CA ALA A 163 7.75 2.45 -9.46
C ALA A 163 6.45 1.92 -8.83
N GLU A 164 6.14 2.36 -7.63
CA GLU A 164 5.07 1.79 -6.80
C GLU A 164 4.33 2.87 -6.00
N ALA A 165 3.10 2.56 -5.56
CA ALA A 165 2.31 3.40 -4.64
C ALA A 165 1.47 2.53 -3.68
N ALA A 166 1.06 3.11 -2.56
CA ALA A 166 0.36 2.42 -1.49
C ALA A 166 -1.06 1.97 -1.88
N SER A 167 -1.73 2.68 -2.79
CA SER A 167 -3.03 2.27 -3.35
C SER A 167 -2.98 2.19 -4.88
N PRO A 168 -3.78 1.31 -5.50
CA PRO A 168 -3.90 1.22 -6.97
C PRO A 168 -4.30 2.56 -7.60
N VAL A 169 -5.26 3.25 -7.00
CA VAL A 169 -5.73 4.58 -7.43
C VAL A 169 -4.57 5.58 -7.47
N LEU A 170 -3.80 5.68 -6.39
CA LEU A 170 -2.64 6.57 -6.33
C LEU A 170 -1.53 6.11 -7.27
N LYS A 171 -1.39 4.80 -7.51
CA LYS A 171 -0.40 4.25 -8.44
C LYS A 171 -0.62 4.77 -9.84
N GLU A 172 -1.84 4.80 -10.33
CA GLU A 172 -2.15 5.25 -11.69
C GLU A 172 -1.88 6.73 -11.93
N VAL A 173 -2.02 7.56 -10.90
CA VAL A 173 -1.85 9.01 -11.03
C VAL A 173 -0.46 9.47 -10.59
N LEU A 174 -0.01 9.06 -9.40
CA LEU A 174 1.25 9.51 -8.81
C LEU A 174 2.47 8.88 -9.49
N VAL A 175 2.43 7.61 -9.90
CA VAL A 175 3.61 6.99 -10.52
C VAL A 175 3.97 7.67 -11.84
N PRO A 176 3.05 7.93 -12.80
CA PRO A 176 3.39 8.69 -14.00
C PRO A 176 3.86 10.11 -13.70
N ALA A 177 3.21 10.81 -12.76
CA ALA A 177 3.61 12.16 -12.35
C ALA A 177 5.02 12.19 -11.74
N TYR A 178 5.37 11.22 -10.90
CA TYR A 178 6.69 11.16 -10.28
C TYR A 178 7.75 10.66 -11.25
N LYS A 179 7.40 9.80 -12.22
CA LYS A 179 8.28 9.48 -13.35
C LYS A 179 8.63 10.72 -14.16
N SER A 180 7.66 11.58 -14.46
CA SER A 180 7.91 12.83 -15.21
C SER A 180 8.70 13.84 -14.37
N LEU A 181 8.38 14.02 -13.09
CA LEU A 181 9.15 14.90 -12.20
C LEU A 181 10.61 14.44 -12.10
N ARG A 182 10.83 13.15 -11.80
CA ARG A 182 12.16 12.57 -11.66
C ARG A 182 13.01 12.82 -12.91
N ALA A 183 12.42 12.59 -14.09
CA ALA A 183 13.09 12.83 -15.36
C ALA A 183 13.38 14.33 -15.59
N ALA A 184 12.43 15.21 -15.29
CA ALA A 184 12.56 16.66 -15.51
C ALA A 184 13.67 17.30 -14.67
N VAL A 185 13.89 16.81 -13.44
CA VAL A 185 14.90 17.34 -12.53
C VAL A 185 16.16 16.47 -12.46
N ASN A 186 16.25 15.44 -13.30
CA ASN A 186 17.33 14.45 -13.32
C ASN A 186 17.63 13.86 -11.92
N ALA A 187 16.56 13.54 -11.20
CA ALA A 187 16.65 12.92 -9.88
C ALA A 187 16.92 11.42 -9.96
N TYR A 188 17.49 10.92 -8.88
CA TYR A 188 17.74 9.50 -8.70
C TYR A 188 16.47 8.81 -8.20
N THR A 189 15.84 9.36 -7.15
CA THR A 189 14.55 8.92 -6.60
C THR A 189 13.63 10.11 -6.34
N VAL A 190 12.33 9.89 -6.56
CA VAL A 190 11.23 10.75 -6.08
C VAL A 190 10.34 9.89 -5.21
N CYS A 191 10.04 10.34 -4.00
CA CYS A 191 9.11 9.62 -3.10
C CYS A 191 8.20 10.57 -2.32
N LEU A 192 6.99 10.09 -2.04
CA LEU A 192 6.03 10.71 -1.15
C LEU A 192 6.03 9.90 0.15
N LEU A 193 6.26 10.58 1.26
CA LEU A 193 6.19 9.99 2.59
C LEU A 193 5.05 10.60 3.39
N ARG A 194 4.27 9.76 4.08
CA ARG A 194 3.32 10.17 5.10
C ARG A 194 3.97 10.10 6.48
N GLU A 195 3.89 11.20 7.22
CA GLU A 195 4.47 11.34 8.56
C GLU A 195 3.44 11.01 9.64
N GLU A 196 3.71 9.95 10.38
CA GLU A 196 3.02 9.59 11.61
C GLU A 196 3.84 10.10 12.80
N LYS A 197 3.23 10.92 13.67
CA LYS A 197 3.99 11.67 14.71
C LYS A 197 4.23 10.89 16.00
N SER A 198 3.50 9.80 16.26
CA SER A 198 3.56 9.07 17.53
C SER A 198 3.24 7.58 17.37
N PRO A 199 4.25 6.69 17.24
CA PRO A 199 5.69 6.98 17.19
C PRO A 199 6.10 7.64 15.86
N LEU A 200 7.23 8.36 15.84
CA LEU A 200 7.71 9.02 14.63
C LEU A 200 8.09 7.99 13.54
N ARG A 201 7.20 7.83 12.57
CA ARG A 201 7.29 6.86 11.50
C ARG A 201 6.93 7.51 10.17
N TYR A 202 7.62 7.09 9.12
CA TYR A 202 7.34 7.51 7.76
C TYR A 202 6.87 6.31 6.95
N HIS A 203 5.70 6.46 6.33
CA HIS A 203 5.13 5.47 5.40
C HIS A 203 5.42 5.91 3.97
N VAL A 204 5.88 5.00 3.12
CA VAL A 204 6.13 5.26 1.70
C VAL A 204 4.81 5.12 0.97
N GLU A 205 4.25 6.26 0.57
CA GLU A 205 2.94 6.31 -0.12
C GLU A 205 3.10 6.17 -1.63
N ALA A 206 4.19 6.69 -2.20
CA ALA A 206 4.52 6.51 -3.60
C ALA A 206 6.01 6.73 -3.83
N ILE A 207 6.61 5.97 -4.75
CA ILE A 207 8.04 6.02 -5.02
C ILE A 207 8.38 5.66 -6.45
N VAL A 208 9.29 6.43 -7.05
CA VAL A 208 9.86 6.18 -8.37
C VAL A 208 11.37 6.37 -8.30
N SER A 209 12.11 5.30 -8.58
CA SER A 209 13.56 5.25 -8.40
C SER A 209 14.28 4.58 -9.58
N GLN A 210 15.49 5.05 -9.86
CA GLN A 210 16.45 4.37 -10.76
C GLN A 210 17.32 3.32 -10.05
N ASN A 211 17.13 3.14 -8.75
CA ASN A 211 17.89 2.23 -7.90
C ASN A 211 16.99 1.10 -7.39
N SER A 212 17.43 -0.14 -7.57
CA SER A 212 16.74 -1.37 -7.11
C SER A 212 16.60 -1.49 -5.60
N TYR A 213 17.44 -0.80 -4.82
CA TYR A 213 17.38 -0.82 -3.37
C TYR A 213 16.36 0.16 -2.80
N ALA A 214 15.67 0.96 -3.64
CA ALA A 214 14.53 1.73 -3.16
C ALA A 214 13.42 0.79 -2.73
N ARG A 215 12.79 1.09 -1.59
CA ARG A 215 11.63 0.32 -1.13
C ARG A 215 10.49 0.46 -2.13
N GLU A 216 9.75 -0.62 -2.37
CA GLU A 216 8.50 -0.57 -3.12
C GLU A 216 7.36 -0.01 -2.26
N SER A 217 7.31 -0.41 -0.97
CA SER A 217 6.28 0.02 -0.02
C SER A 217 6.77 -0.08 1.44
N GLY A 218 5.86 0.21 2.38
CA GLY A 218 6.08 0.00 3.81
C GLY A 218 6.51 1.26 4.57
N SER A 219 7.07 1.06 5.76
CA SER A 219 7.39 2.17 6.67
C SER A 219 8.75 2.04 7.34
N PHE A 220 9.28 3.17 7.82
CA PHE A 220 10.52 3.21 8.59
C PHE A 220 10.43 4.23 9.72
N ALA A 221 11.06 3.92 10.85
CA ALA A 221 11.13 4.81 12.00
C ALA A 221 12.30 5.79 11.86
N SER A 222 12.11 7.00 12.39
CA SER A 222 13.19 7.98 12.55
C SER A 222 13.21 8.49 13.98
N LYS A 223 14.40 8.79 14.50
CA LYS A 223 14.56 9.40 15.83
C LYS A 223 14.22 10.89 15.83
N GLU A 224 14.32 11.53 14.68
CA GLU A 224 14.10 12.97 14.51
C GLU A 224 13.28 13.24 13.25
N PRO A 225 12.43 14.27 13.25
CA PRO A 225 11.64 14.61 12.08
C PRO A 225 12.55 15.01 10.90
N MET A 226 12.10 14.73 9.68
CA MET A 226 12.83 15.09 8.46
C MET A 226 12.95 16.59 8.29
N LEU A 227 11.91 17.34 8.65
CA LEU A 227 11.91 18.79 8.73
C LEU A 227 11.66 19.21 10.18
N ALA A 228 12.50 20.11 10.70
CA ALA A 228 12.37 20.64 12.06
C ALA A 228 12.44 22.17 12.07
N GLY A 229 11.69 22.80 12.98
CA GLY A 229 11.70 24.24 13.21
C GLY A 229 11.36 25.06 11.97
N HIS A 230 12.10 26.15 11.76
CA HIS A 230 11.88 27.10 10.66
C HIS A 230 11.93 26.47 9.25
N LYS A 231 12.60 25.32 9.09
CA LYS A 231 12.69 24.61 7.80
C LYS A 231 11.34 24.01 7.38
N ALA A 232 10.43 23.73 8.32
CA ALA A 232 9.08 23.29 8.00
C ALA A 232 8.20 24.40 7.40
N LEU A 233 8.61 25.66 7.53
CA LEU A 233 7.88 26.82 7.00
C LEU A 233 8.35 27.22 5.59
N VAL A 234 9.43 26.61 5.09
CA VAL A 234 9.99 26.93 3.78
C VAL A 234 9.35 26.00 2.73
N PRO A 235 8.93 26.52 1.56
CA PRO A 235 8.27 25.71 0.53
C PRO A 235 9.11 24.55 0.02
N VAL A 236 10.43 24.73 -0.12
CA VAL A 236 11.36 23.68 -0.53
C VAL A 236 12.66 23.84 0.24
N VAL A 237 13.16 22.74 0.81
CA VAL A 237 14.42 22.69 1.57
C VAL A 237 15.40 21.78 0.85
N TYR A 238 16.64 22.20 0.66
CA TYR A 238 17.67 21.44 -0.06
C TYR A 238 18.81 20.96 0.86
N PRO A 239 18.57 20.05 1.81
CA PRO A 239 19.65 19.56 2.63
C PRO A 239 20.70 18.78 1.83
N ARG A 240 21.98 19.00 2.16
CA ARG A 240 23.07 18.12 1.74
C ARG A 240 23.21 16.95 2.70
N ILE A 241 23.47 15.76 2.17
CA ILE A 241 23.67 14.54 2.95
C ILE A 241 25.09 14.52 3.52
N GLY A 242 25.22 14.33 4.84
CA GLY A 242 26.54 14.23 5.48
C GLY A 242 26.62 14.86 6.88
N PRO A 243 27.83 14.88 7.47
CA PRO A 243 28.06 15.44 8.80
C PRO A 243 27.73 16.95 8.81
N GLY A 244 26.80 17.35 9.68
CA GLY A 244 26.30 18.74 9.80
C GLY A 244 25.14 19.10 8.84
N GLY A 245 24.71 18.16 8.00
CA GLY A 245 23.59 18.32 7.07
C GLY A 245 22.43 17.40 7.44
N PHE A 246 21.89 16.70 6.45
CA PHE A 246 20.83 15.72 6.64
C PHE A 246 21.43 14.33 6.89
N PRO A 247 21.08 13.68 8.02
CA PRO A 247 21.64 12.39 8.38
C PRO A 247 21.33 11.31 7.35
N LYS A 248 22.32 10.49 7.00
CA LYS A 248 22.13 9.34 6.11
C LYS A 248 21.06 8.37 6.63
N GLY A 249 20.94 8.23 7.96
CA GLY A 249 19.92 7.39 8.59
C GLY A 249 18.48 7.84 8.37
N LYS A 250 18.24 9.06 7.86
CA LYS A 250 16.90 9.50 7.47
C LYS A 250 16.50 9.00 6.07
N LEU A 251 17.41 8.43 5.29
CA LEU A 251 17.12 7.83 3.97
C LEU A 251 16.54 6.41 4.10
N GLY A 252 15.61 6.21 5.03
CA GLY A 252 15.04 4.90 5.35
C GLY A 252 14.18 4.31 4.24
N TYR A 253 13.89 5.07 3.17
CA TYR A 253 13.23 4.60 1.96
C TYR A 253 14.15 3.81 1.02
N TYR A 254 15.42 3.58 1.38
CA TYR A 254 16.26 2.55 0.78
C TYR A 254 16.47 1.37 1.75
N HIS A 255 16.60 0.17 1.21
CA HIS A 255 17.01 -1.02 1.96
C HIS A 255 18.49 -0.99 2.34
N GLU A 256 19.32 -0.35 1.52
CA GLU A 256 20.77 -0.27 1.71
C GLU A 256 21.28 1.18 1.67
N PRO A 257 22.45 1.47 2.27
CA PRO A 257 23.04 2.81 2.23
C PRO A 257 23.46 3.21 0.80
N ILE A 258 22.75 4.18 0.22
CA ILE A 258 23.05 4.72 -1.11
C ILE A 258 23.90 6.01 -1.01
N SER A 259 24.74 6.25 -2.01
CA SER A 259 25.61 7.44 -2.14
C SER A 259 24.85 8.71 -2.57
N VAL A 260 23.68 8.97 -1.97
CA VAL A 260 22.92 10.20 -2.14
C VAL A 260 23.73 11.38 -1.58
N ARG A 261 23.84 12.46 -2.36
CA ARG A 261 24.58 13.67 -1.98
C ARG A 261 23.68 14.81 -1.56
N GLN A 262 22.50 14.90 -2.19
CA GLN A 262 21.55 15.97 -1.92
C GLN A 262 20.12 15.45 -1.99
N VAL A 263 19.28 16.05 -1.15
CA VAL A 263 17.84 15.83 -1.13
C VAL A 263 17.15 17.20 -1.22
N ALA A 264 16.03 17.26 -1.92
CA ALA A 264 15.05 18.32 -1.82
C ALA A 264 13.83 17.77 -1.08
N VAL A 265 13.36 18.50 -0.07
CA VAL A 265 12.20 18.15 0.75
C VAL A 265 11.14 19.24 0.60
N VAL A 266 9.93 18.84 0.26
CA VAL A 266 8.78 19.72 0.10
C VAL A 266 7.67 19.27 1.06
N PRO A 267 7.30 20.09 2.07
CA PRO A 267 6.18 19.77 2.94
C PRO A 267 4.85 19.91 2.18
N ILE A 268 4.01 18.88 2.31
CA ILE A 268 2.66 18.81 1.75
C ILE A 268 1.70 18.63 2.92
N VAL A 269 0.77 19.57 3.06
CA VAL A 269 -0.24 19.55 4.13
C VAL A 269 -1.60 19.71 3.46
N PRO A 270 -2.25 18.59 3.08
CA PRO A 270 -3.60 18.62 2.54
C PRO A 270 -4.56 19.25 3.55
N LYS A 271 -5.57 19.99 3.11
CA LYS A 271 -6.53 20.62 4.04
C LYS A 271 -7.50 19.62 4.64
N LYS A 272 -7.77 18.55 3.90
CA LYS A 272 -8.80 17.54 4.21
C LYS A 272 -8.24 16.31 4.93
N SER A 273 -6.92 16.13 4.94
CA SER A 273 -6.24 15.08 5.69
C SER A 273 -5.61 15.66 6.96
N SER A 274 -5.69 14.94 8.08
CA SER A 274 -4.94 15.27 9.30
C SER A 274 -3.44 14.97 9.17
N ASP A 275 -3.06 14.20 8.15
CA ASP A 275 -1.72 13.67 8.00
C ASP A 275 -0.80 14.68 7.30
N ALA A 276 0.46 14.69 7.73
CA ALA A 276 1.49 15.50 7.10
C ALA A 276 2.24 14.65 6.08
N TYR A 277 2.46 15.19 4.89
CA TYR A 277 3.17 14.50 3.81
C TYR A 277 4.45 15.26 3.46
N LEU A 278 5.44 14.52 2.97
CA LEU A 278 6.72 15.06 2.50
C LEU A 278 6.99 14.50 1.11
N LEU A 279 7.06 15.39 0.11
CA LEU A 279 7.59 15.04 -1.21
C LEU A 279 9.11 15.22 -1.18
N LEU A 280 9.81 14.13 -1.44
CA LEU A 280 11.26 14.02 -1.44
C LEU A 280 11.77 13.75 -2.84
N VAL A 281 12.85 14.44 -3.19
CA VAL A 281 13.57 14.22 -4.43
C VAL A 281 15.05 14.14 -4.09
N ASP A 282 15.72 13.07 -4.48
CA ASP A 282 17.12 12.88 -4.17
C ASP A 282 18.01 12.77 -5.42
N THR A 283 19.30 13.02 -5.23
CA THR A 283 20.28 12.90 -6.30
C THR A 283 21.65 12.50 -5.77
N THR A 284 22.39 11.79 -6.61
CA THR A 284 23.81 11.46 -6.40
C THR A 284 24.74 12.57 -6.89
N ASN A 285 24.20 13.59 -7.57
CA ASN A 285 24.95 14.74 -8.06
C ASN A 285 25.04 15.86 -7.00
N ASP A 286 26.14 16.60 -6.99
CA ASP A 286 26.24 17.80 -6.16
C ASP A 286 25.51 18.98 -6.82
N GLY A 287 24.63 19.65 -6.07
CA GLY A 287 23.99 20.91 -6.48
C GLY A 287 22.94 20.79 -7.60
N GLY A 288 22.57 19.57 -8.01
CA GLY A 288 21.63 19.35 -9.11
C GLY A 288 20.20 19.83 -8.82
N LEU A 289 19.81 19.92 -7.53
CA LEU A 289 18.45 20.25 -7.13
C LEU A 289 18.25 21.73 -6.77
N GLU A 290 19.31 22.52 -6.59
CA GLU A 290 19.23 23.91 -6.10
C GLU A 290 18.82 24.92 -7.21
N ALA A 291 18.71 24.48 -8.46
CA ALA A 291 18.36 25.34 -9.58
C ALA A 291 16.95 25.94 -9.42
N ALA A 292 16.79 27.21 -9.82
CA ALA A 292 15.51 27.92 -9.71
C ALA A 292 14.37 27.22 -10.49
N SER A 293 14.67 26.64 -11.64
CA SER A 293 13.71 25.84 -12.42
C SER A 293 13.24 24.59 -11.69
N VAL A 294 14.17 23.89 -11.01
CA VAL A 294 13.85 22.72 -10.19
C VAL A 294 12.94 23.11 -9.04
N ARG A 295 13.22 24.22 -8.37
CA ARG A 295 12.36 24.75 -7.31
C ARG A 295 10.92 24.97 -7.79
N VAL A 296 10.75 25.64 -8.93
CA VAL A 296 9.41 25.89 -9.50
C VAL A 296 8.71 24.57 -9.80
N LEU A 297 9.39 23.60 -10.40
CA LEU A 297 8.83 22.27 -10.67
C LEU A 297 8.40 21.57 -9.39
N LEU A 298 9.26 21.54 -8.36
CA LEU A 298 8.95 20.93 -7.07
C LEU A 298 7.73 21.58 -6.41
N GLU A 299 7.62 22.90 -6.45
CA GLU A 299 6.44 23.60 -5.92
C GLU A 299 5.16 23.28 -6.72
N GLN A 300 5.23 23.16 -8.05
CA GLN A 300 4.07 22.79 -8.86
C GLN A 300 3.65 21.34 -8.65
N TYR A 301 4.60 20.41 -8.61
CA TYR A 301 4.29 19.00 -8.34
C TYR A 301 3.77 18.80 -6.93
N ALA A 302 4.27 19.54 -5.93
CA ALA A 302 3.69 19.49 -4.60
C ALA A 302 2.23 19.96 -4.57
N ARG A 303 1.88 21.01 -5.33
CA ARG A 303 0.48 21.44 -5.47
C ARG A 303 -0.37 20.37 -6.14
N LEU A 304 0.13 19.77 -7.22
CA LEU A 304 -0.55 18.67 -7.90
C LEU A 304 -0.79 17.49 -6.95
N THR A 305 0.23 17.05 -6.22
CA THR A 305 0.12 16.00 -5.21
C THR A 305 -0.90 16.37 -4.14
N THR A 306 -0.90 17.60 -3.63
CA THR A 306 -1.93 18.06 -2.68
C THR A 306 -3.33 17.91 -3.26
N THR A 307 -3.54 18.34 -4.51
CA THR A 307 -4.85 18.20 -5.17
C THR A 307 -5.26 16.74 -5.32
N ILE A 308 -4.34 15.86 -5.72
CA ILE A 308 -4.62 14.41 -5.85
C ILE A 308 -5.01 13.82 -4.50
N LEU A 309 -4.25 14.11 -3.42
CA LEU A 309 -4.56 13.62 -2.07
C LEU A 309 -5.88 14.17 -1.53
N GLU A 310 -6.23 15.42 -1.86
CA GLU A 310 -7.53 16.00 -1.50
C GLU A 310 -8.67 15.36 -2.28
N SER A 311 -8.50 15.09 -3.59
CA SER A 311 -9.49 14.39 -4.41
C SER A 311 -9.69 12.94 -3.99
N ASP A 312 -8.61 12.24 -3.63
CA ASP A 312 -8.67 10.87 -3.09
C ASP A 312 -9.49 10.82 -1.79
N ALA A 313 -9.22 11.76 -0.87
CA ALA A 313 -9.97 11.89 0.38
C ALA A 313 -11.47 12.24 0.19
N GLU A 314 -11.86 12.71 -1.00
CA GLU A 314 -13.25 13.01 -1.37
C GLU A 314 -13.92 11.86 -2.13
N GLY A 315 -13.21 10.75 -2.42
CA GLY A 315 -13.69 9.72 -3.34
C GLY A 315 -13.84 10.22 -4.78
N GLY A 316 -13.16 11.31 -5.12
CA GLY A 316 -13.24 11.96 -6.43
C GLY A 316 -12.22 11.45 -7.45
N LEU A 317 -11.26 10.63 -7.03
CA LEU A 317 -10.50 9.81 -7.97
C LEU A 317 -11.40 8.64 -8.34
N ALA A 318 -11.71 8.53 -9.64
CA ALA A 318 -12.37 7.33 -10.15
C ALA A 318 -11.50 6.15 -9.70
N GLU A 319 -12.10 5.23 -8.93
CA GLU A 319 -11.46 3.94 -8.74
C GLU A 319 -11.18 3.40 -10.14
N PRO A 320 -9.96 2.93 -10.42
CA PRO A 320 -9.67 2.32 -11.71
C PRO A 320 -10.75 1.29 -11.94
N ASP A 321 -11.43 1.35 -13.09
CA ASP A 321 -12.61 0.54 -13.41
C ASP A 321 -12.49 -0.80 -12.69
N ASP A 322 -13.34 -0.98 -11.69
CA ASP A 322 -13.37 -2.14 -10.80
C ASP A 322 -13.92 -3.36 -11.57
N GLU A 323 -13.63 -3.44 -12.86
CA GLU A 323 -13.76 -4.64 -13.66
C GLU A 323 -12.80 -5.66 -13.06
N PRO A 324 -13.32 -6.73 -12.44
CA PRO A 324 -12.48 -7.74 -11.83
C PRO A 324 -11.51 -8.25 -12.90
N ARG A 325 -10.20 -8.04 -12.68
CA ARG A 325 -9.17 -8.60 -13.55
C ARG A 325 -9.48 -10.09 -13.76
N PRO A 326 -9.38 -10.62 -14.99
CA PRO A 326 -9.66 -12.03 -15.21
C PRO A 326 -8.80 -12.89 -14.28
N ARG A 327 -9.46 -13.70 -13.43
CA ARG A 327 -8.80 -14.55 -12.42
C ARG A 327 -7.67 -15.38 -13.03
N ARG A 328 -7.87 -15.83 -14.27
CA ARG A 328 -6.90 -16.57 -15.05
C ARG A 328 -5.58 -15.80 -15.18
N ASP A 329 -5.64 -14.52 -15.53
CA ASP A 329 -4.46 -13.68 -15.75
C ASP A 329 -3.69 -13.47 -14.45
N ILE A 330 -4.40 -13.32 -13.33
CA ILE A 330 -3.80 -13.16 -11.99
C ILE A 330 -3.02 -14.44 -11.62
N ILE A 331 -3.65 -15.61 -11.80
CA ILE A 331 -3.01 -16.89 -11.49
C ILE A 331 -1.82 -17.15 -12.42
N GLU A 332 -1.98 -16.87 -13.72
CA GLU A 332 -0.91 -17.04 -14.71
C GLU A 332 0.31 -16.18 -14.38
N GLU A 333 0.09 -14.90 -14.06
CA GLU A 333 1.14 -13.96 -13.64
C GLU A 333 1.91 -14.49 -12.41
N GLU A 334 1.21 -15.04 -11.42
CA GLU A 334 1.84 -15.53 -10.20
C GLU A 334 2.58 -16.86 -10.41
N MET A 335 2.02 -17.77 -11.24
CA MET A 335 2.69 -19.00 -11.63
C MET A 335 3.98 -18.72 -12.41
N GLU A 336 3.94 -17.78 -13.35
CA GLU A 336 5.14 -17.33 -14.07
C GLU A 336 6.18 -16.75 -13.12
N ARG A 337 5.76 -15.92 -12.17
CA ARG A 337 6.66 -15.33 -11.16
C ARG A 337 7.32 -16.39 -10.28
N ALA A 338 6.55 -17.36 -9.78
CA ALA A 338 7.06 -18.46 -8.96
C ALA A 338 8.08 -19.30 -9.73
N ARG A 339 7.77 -19.67 -10.98
CA ARG A 339 8.69 -20.40 -11.86
C ARG A 339 9.96 -19.63 -12.16
N ALA A 340 9.85 -18.32 -12.45
CA ALA A 340 11.01 -17.46 -12.71
C ALA A 340 11.95 -17.35 -11.51
N MET A 341 11.41 -17.34 -10.29
CA MET A 341 12.19 -17.28 -9.04
C MET A 341 12.57 -18.67 -8.49
N SER A 342 12.07 -19.76 -9.09
CA SER A 342 12.20 -21.12 -8.55
C SER A 342 11.68 -21.24 -7.11
N HIS A 343 10.60 -20.52 -6.80
CA HIS A 343 9.94 -20.58 -5.50
C HIS A 343 8.75 -21.54 -5.54
N PRO A 344 8.45 -22.25 -4.43
CA PRO A 344 7.18 -22.93 -4.27
C PRO A 344 6.03 -21.92 -4.33
N LEU A 345 4.89 -22.32 -4.88
CA LEU A 345 3.67 -21.51 -4.91
C LEU A 345 2.51 -22.35 -4.37
N SER A 346 1.74 -21.75 -3.48
CA SER A 346 0.45 -22.29 -3.04
C SER A 346 -0.64 -21.27 -3.27
N LEU A 347 -1.78 -21.72 -3.79
CA LEU A 347 -2.99 -20.91 -3.93
C LEU A 347 -3.98 -21.37 -2.86
N ALA A 348 -4.35 -20.48 -1.95
CA ALA A 348 -5.47 -20.68 -1.04
C ALA A 348 -6.68 -19.87 -1.52
N LEU A 349 -7.82 -20.52 -1.68
CA LEU A 349 -9.11 -19.83 -1.79
C LEU A 349 -9.74 -19.77 -0.40
N VAL A 350 -10.18 -18.58 -0.01
CA VAL A 350 -10.76 -18.30 1.29
C VAL A 350 -12.15 -17.74 1.09
N PHE A 351 -13.14 -18.38 1.69
CA PHE A 351 -14.54 -17.97 1.63
C PHE A 351 -15.06 -17.59 3.03
N LEU A 352 -15.81 -16.48 3.12
CA LEU A 352 -16.47 -16.09 4.36
C LEU A 352 -17.80 -16.84 4.54
N ASN A 353 -17.87 -17.73 5.53
CA ASN A 353 -18.98 -18.68 5.69
C ASN A 353 -20.34 -18.04 5.96
N ARG A 354 -20.36 -16.78 6.42
CA ARG A 354 -21.60 -16.04 6.70
C ARG A 354 -22.19 -15.32 5.49
N GLY A 355 -21.60 -15.48 4.30
CA GLY A 355 -22.03 -14.77 3.09
C GLY A 355 -23.49 -14.95 2.72
N GLU A 356 -24.04 -16.15 2.87
CA GLU A 356 -25.44 -16.44 2.55
C GLU A 356 -26.44 -15.65 3.42
N LYS A 357 -26.04 -15.22 4.64
CA LYS A 357 -26.90 -14.38 5.50
C LYS A 357 -26.79 -12.89 5.19
N LEU A 358 -25.72 -12.48 4.48
CA LEU A 358 -25.47 -11.10 4.08
C LEU A 358 -26.12 -10.80 2.71
N ASP A 359 -26.26 -11.80 1.86
CA ASP A 359 -27.04 -11.75 0.61
C ASP A 359 -28.49 -11.25 0.84
N ASP A 360 -29.10 -11.69 1.94
CA ASP A 360 -30.46 -11.29 2.32
C ASP A 360 -30.55 -9.87 2.94
N ALA A 361 -29.42 -9.26 3.32
CA ALA A 361 -29.35 -8.05 4.13
C ALA A 361 -29.18 -6.74 3.34
N GLY A 362 -28.99 -6.83 2.02
CA GLY A 362 -28.85 -5.70 1.09
C GLY A 362 -27.40 -5.32 0.78
N GLY A 363 -27.19 -4.70 -0.40
CA GLY A 363 -25.85 -4.49 -0.99
C GLY A 363 -24.86 -3.69 -0.15
N ASP A 364 -25.31 -2.72 0.66
CA ASP A 364 -24.41 -1.92 1.50
C ASP A 364 -23.75 -2.76 2.60
N GLN A 365 -24.46 -3.72 3.19
CA GLN A 365 -23.91 -4.60 4.23
C GLN A 365 -22.93 -5.62 3.65
N LEU A 366 -23.16 -6.05 2.40
CA LEU A 366 -22.24 -6.93 1.68
C LEU A 366 -20.93 -6.20 1.36
N ALA A 367 -21.00 -4.94 0.90
CA ALA A 367 -19.81 -4.13 0.63
C ALA A 367 -18.98 -3.87 1.89
N ASP A 368 -19.65 -3.57 3.02
CA ASP A 368 -19.00 -3.43 4.32
C ASP A 368 -18.34 -4.74 4.77
N ALA A 369 -19.00 -5.88 4.54
CA ALA A 369 -18.47 -7.21 4.84
C ALA A 369 -17.26 -7.56 3.98
N GLU A 370 -17.33 -7.33 2.68
CA GLU A 370 -16.21 -7.54 1.75
C GLU A 370 -15.01 -6.67 2.13
N SER A 371 -15.24 -5.40 2.43
CA SER A 371 -14.19 -4.47 2.84
C SER A 371 -13.55 -4.87 4.17
N ALA A 372 -14.35 -5.27 5.17
CA ALA A 372 -13.85 -5.76 6.45
C ALA A 372 -13.05 -7.07 6.27
N PHE A 373 -13.53 -7.95 5.39
CA PHE A 373 -12.91 -9.24 5.14
C PHE A 373 -11.57 -9.10 4.42
N GLU A 374 -11.50 -8.26 3.38
CA GLU A 374 -10.25 -7.99 2.65
C GLU A 374 -9.18 -7.40 3.58
N ASN A 375 -9.54 -6.37 4.35
CA ASN A 375 -8.62 -5.72 5.28
C ASN A 375 -8.08 -6.72 6.30
N ARG A 376 -8.95 -7.56 6.85
CA ARG A 376 -8.55 -8.58 7.82
C ARG A 376 -7.63 -9.64 7.20
N LEU A 377 -7.91 -10.09 5.98
CA LEU A 377 -7.04 -11.00 5.25
C LEU A 377 -5.65 -10.40 5.07
N ARG A 378 -5.55 -9.16 4.57
CA ARG A 378 -4.27 -8.47 4.36
C ARG A 378 -3.47 -8.31 5.66
N ASP A 379 -4.13 -8.10 6.79
CA ASP A 379 -3.48 -8.02 8.11
C ASP A 379 -2.92 -9.37 8.59
N VAL A 380 -3.61 -10.48 8.28
CA VAL A 380 -3.21 -11.82 8.71
C VAL A 380 -2.10 -12.40 7.83
N VAL A 381 -2.19 -12.17 6.51
CA VAL A 381 -1.26 -12.76 5.52
C VAL A 381 -0.29 -11.72 4.93
N ILE A 382 0.57 -11.18 5.78
CA ILE A 382 1.53 -10.11 5.44
C ILE A 382 2.50 -10.52 4.30
N ASP A 383 2.85 -11.80 4.24
CA ASP A 383 3.84 -12.34 3.29
C ASP A 383 3.20 -13.00 2.06
N ALA A 384 1.92 -12.70 1.78
CA ALA A 384 1.17 -13.27 0.67
C ALA A 384 0.45 -12.19 -0.15
N ARG A 385 0.18 -12.50 -1.42
CA ARG A 385 -0.63 -11.65 -2.28
C ARG A 385 -2.10 -12.05 -2.12
N VAL A 386 -2.97 -11.07 -1.84
CA VAL A 386 -4.42 -11.26 -1.69
C VAL A 386 -5.13 -10.60 -2.86
N GLU A 387 -6.05 -11.32 -3.50
CA GLU A 387 -6.80 -10.89 -4.68
C GLU A 387 -8.26 -11.31 -4.57
N ARG A 388 -9.20 -10.46 -5.00
CA ARG A 388 -10.63 -10.80 -4.98
C ARG A 388 -10.93 -11.80 -6.10
N PHE A 389 -11.48 -12.95 -5.72
CA PHE A 389 -11.82 -14.03 -6.65
C PHE A 389 -13.33 -14.18 -6.84
N GLY A 390 -14.13 -13.64 -5.95
CA GLY A 390 -15.57 -13.64 -6.09
C GLY A 390 -16.20 -12.87 -4.96
N GLU A 391 -17.52 -12.89 -4.94
CA GLU A 391 -18.25 -12.39 -3.80
C GLU A 391 -17.82 -13.14 -2.54
N LEU A 392 -17.33 -12.39 -1.56
CA LEU A 392 -16.83 -12.93 -0.29
C LEU A 392 -15.79 -14.05 -0.43
N THR A 393 -15.09 -14.09 -1.57
CA THR A 393 -14.10 -15.12 -1.90
C THR A 393 -12.81 -14.44 -2.33
N TYR A 394 -11.70 -14.77 -1.66
CA TYR A 394 -10.39 -14.22 -1.96
C TYR A 394 -9.38 -15.33 -2.28
N GLY A 395 -8.53 -15.08 -3.27
CA GLY A 395 -7.37 -15.88 -3.57
C GLY A 395 -6.15 -15.33 -2.85
N VAL A 396 -5.42 -16.19 -2.13
CA VAL A 396 -4.21 -15.86 -1.40
C VAL A 396 -3.05 -16.68 -1.97
N PHE A 397 -2.06 -16.00 -2.55
CA PHE A 397 -0.88 -16.63 -3.12
C PHE A 397 0.28 -16.59 -2.13
N TYR A 398 0.71 -17.77 -1.69
CA TYR A 398 1.75 -17.94 -0.69
C TYR A 398 2.98 -18.62 -1.30
N HIS A 399 4.17 -18.05 -1.07
CA HIS A 399 5.44 -18.54 -1.62
C HIS A 399 6.31 -19.30 -0.59
N GLY A 400 5.73 -19.74 0.52
CA GLY A 400 6.47 -20.48 1.55
C GLY A 400 6.74 -21.94 1.15
N ALA A 401 7.67 -22.56 1.87
CA ALA A 401 8.01 -23.96 1.66
C ALA A 401 6.82 -24.90 1.91
N SER A 402 6.73 -25.99 1.14
CA SER A 402 5.59 -26.92 1.14
C SER A 402 5.28 -27.56 2.49
N ASP A 403 6.31 -27.74 3.33
CA ASP A 403 6.20 -28.26 4.70
C ASP A 403 5.57 -27.26 5.69
N GLY A 404 5.66 -25.96 5.40
CA GLY A 404 5.05 -24.89 6.22
C GLY A 404 3.62 -24.54 5.85
N VAL A 405 3.13 -24.97 4.67
CA VAL A 405 1.81 -24.56 4.13
C VAL A 405 0.66 -24.98 5.04
N ALA A 406 0.72 -26.18 5.64
CA ALA A 406 -0.34 -26.66 6.52
C ALA A 406 -0.47 -25.84 7.81
N ALA A 407 0.66 -25.50 8.44
CA ALA A 407 0.67 -24.66 9.62
C ALA A 407 0.20 -23.23 9.29
N TRP A 408 0.61 -22.70 8.14
CA TRP A 408 0.18 -21.40 7.65
C TRP A 408 -1.34 -21.36 7.41
N ALA A 409 -1.88 -22.35 6.70
CA ALA A 409 -3.31 -22.41 6.37
C ALA A 409 -4.20 -22.59 7.61
N ALA A 410 -3.76 -23.43 8.56
CA ALA A 410 -4.43 -23.57 9.85
C ALA A 410 -4.39 -22.28 10.67
N GLY A 411 -3.25 -21.57 10.67
CA GLY A 411 -3.13 -20.26 11.32
C GLY A 411 -4.03 -19.20 10.69
N LEU A 412 -4.18 -19.22 9.36
CA LEU A 412 -5.11 -18.39 8.64
C LEU A 412 -6.55 -18.68 9.07
N GLN A 413 -7.00 -19.93 9.05
CA GLN A 413 -8.37 -20.28 9.46
C GLN A 413 -8.65 -19.91 10.92
N ALA A 414 -7.73 -20.25 11.85
CA ALA A 414 -7.86 -19.96 13.27
C ALA A 414 -7.94 -18.46 13.60
N SER A 415 -7.37 -17.60 12.75
CA SER A 415 -7.43 -16.14 12.92
C SER A 415 -8.84 -15.57 12.73
N PHE A 416 -9.74 -16.32 12.09
CA PHE A 416 -11.14 -15.92 11.84
C PHE A 416 -12.16 -16.64 12.74
N GLU A 417 -11.79 -17.68 13.48
CA GLU A 417 -12.74 -18.44 14.33
C GLU A 417 -13.38 -17.61 15.44
N ASN A 418 -12.65 -16.64 15.99
CA ASN A 418 -13.08 -15.82 17.13
C ASN A 418 -13.51 -14.39 16.72
N GLU A 419 -13.68 -14.15 15.42
CA GLU A 419 -14.11 -12.86 14.91
C GLU A 419 -15.59 -12.62 15.21
N ASN A 420 -15.93 -11.36 15.51
CA ASN A 420 -17.27 -10.95 15.88
C ASN A 420 -17.83 -9.93 14.86
N GLY A 421 -19.14 -9.71 14.90
CA GLY A 421 -19.79 -8.72 14.03
C GLY A 421 -19.92 -9.25 12.60
N VAL A 422 -19.39 -8.50 11.63
CA VAL A 422 -19.59 -8.78 10.20
C VAL A 422 -18.81 -10.03 9.73
N LEU A 423 -17.73 -10.38 10.42
CA LEU A 423 -16.88 -11.56 10.14
C LEU A 423 -17.23 -12.79 11.00
N GLU A 424 -18.31 -12.71 11.79
CA GLU A 424 -18.74 -13.83 12.65
C GLU A 424 -19.19 -15.02 11.79
N GLY A 425 -18.62 -16.20 12.04
CA GLY A 425 -18.87 -17.43 11.29
C GLY A 425 -17.60 -18.08 10.73
N GLY A 426 -16.47 -17.37 10.80
CA GLY A 426 -15.18 -17.86 10.35
C GLY A 426 -15.09 -17.99 8.82
N VAL A 427 -14.06 -18.71 8.38
CA VAL A 427 -13.75 -18.90 6.96
C VAL A 427 -13.54 -20.37 6.63
N SER A 428 -13.85 -20.75 5.40
CA SER A 428 -13.41 -21.99 4.79
C SER A 428 -12.19 -21.75 3.91
N VAL A 429 -11.20 -22.64 4.00
CA VAL A 429 -9.88 -22.47 3.38
C VAL A 429 -9.52 -23.73 2.60
N GLY A 430 -9.52 -23.60 1.27
CA GLY A 430 -9.02 -24.64 0.36
C GLY A 430 -7.67 -24.24 -0.21
N VAL A 431 -6.64 -25.07 -0.03
CA VAL A 431 -5.27 -24.78 -0.45
C VAL A 431 -4.77 -25.81 -1.46
N VAL A 432 -4.10 -25.34 -2.51
CA VAL A 432 -3.40 -26.20 -3.47
C VAL A 432 -1.95 -25.80 -3.58
N LEU A 433 -1.06 -26.79 -3.53
CA LEU A 433 0.35 -26.61 -3.86
C LEU A 433 0.55 -26.75 -5.36
N MET A 434 1.21 -25.77 -5.97
CA MET A 434 1.60 -25.83 -7.37
C MET A 434 2.67 -26.91 -7.55
N THR A 435 2.27 -28.05 -8.13
CA THR A 435 3.16 -29.12 -8.60
C THR A 435 3.29 -29.14 -10.12
N ASP A 436 4.19 -29.97 -10.64
CA ASP A 436 4.46 -30.15 -12.07
C ASP A 436 3.24 -30.60 -12.89
N ARG A 437 2.15 -31.03 -12.24
CA ARG A 437 0.89 -31.40 -12.91
C ARG A 437 0.08 -30.19 -13.38
N HIS A 438 0.34 -29.01 -12.83
CA HIS A 438 -0.38 -27.79 -13.16
C HIS A 438 0.32 -27.08 -14.32
N ASP A 439 -0.06 -27.45 -15.54
CA ASP A 439 0.49 -26.85 -16.75
C ASP A 439 -0.03 -25.41 -16.93
N GLY A 440 -1.31 -25.17 -16.58
CA GLY A 440 -1.95 -23.87 -16.72
C GLY A 440 -2.66 -23.33 -15.47
N PRO A 441 -3.07 -22.05 -15.51
CA PRO A 441 -3.79 -21.39 -14.42
C PRO A 441 -5.16 -22.03 -14.12
N ASP A 442 -5.80 -22.62 -15.12
CA ASP A 442 -7.11 -23.25 -14.96
C ASP A 442 -7.04 -24.55 -14.14
N ASP A 443 -5.95 -25.31 -14.26
CA ASP A 443 -5.74 -26.55 -13.48
C ASP A 443 -5.59 -26.22 -11.99
N LEU A 444 -4.72 -25.26 -11.67
CA LEU A 444 -4.49 -24.80 -10.31
C LEU A 444 -5.77 -24.22 -9.69
N ARG A 445 -6.53 -23.44 -10.47
CA ARG A 445 -7.81 -22.87 -10.04
C ARG A 445 -8.86 -23.95 -9.78
N SER A 446 -8.95 -24.95 -10.66
CA SER A 446 -9.91 -26.05 -10.54
C SER A 446 -9.66 -26.83 -9.26
N ASP A 447 -8.41 -27.21 -9.01
CA ASP A 447 -8.04 -27.93 -7.79
C ASP A 447 -8.29 -27.09 -6.53
N ALA A 448 -8.02 -25.78 -6.59
CA ALA A 448 -8.22 -24.90 -5.44
C ALA A 448 -9.72 -24.71 -5.13
N THR A 449 -10.55 -24.69 -6.17
CA THR A 449 -12.00 -24.65 -6.03
C THR A 449 -12.53 -25.95 -5.43
N ALA A 450 -12.01 -27.10 -5.86
CA ALA A 450 -12.38 -28.40 -5.30
C ALA A 450 -11.98 -28.50 -3.80
N ALA A 451 -10.77 -28.06 -3.46
CA ALA A 451 -10.30 -28.01 -2.08
C ALA A 451 -11.15 -27.07 -1.21
N LEU A 452 -11.56 -25.90 -1.75
CA LEU A 452 -12.42 -24.98 -1.03
C LEU A 452 -13.80 -25.59 -0.78
N GLN A 453 -14.37 -26.27 -1.78
CA GLN A 453 -15.66 -26.92 -1.62
C GLN A 453 -15.62 -28.02 -0.56
N GLU A 454 -14.58 -28.85 -0.55
CA GLU A 454 -14.37 -29.85 0.51
C GLU A 454 -14.20 -29.19 1.89
N SER A 455 -13.46 -28.08 1.97
CA SER A 455 -13.30 -27.31 3.21
C SER A 455 -14.62 -26.69 3.70
N PHE A 456 -15.48 -26.28 2.78
CA PHE A 456 -16.80 -25.76 3.11
C PHE A 456 -17.74 -26.85 3.64
N GLU A 457 -17.71 -28.04 3.05
CA GLU A 457 -18.55 -29.18 3.47
C GLU A 457 -18.10 -29.79 4.81
N THR A 458 -16.79 -29.85 5.05
CA THR A 458 -16.21 -30.47 6.25
C THR A 458 -16.02 -29.48 7.41
N GLY A 459 -15.88 -28.18 7.10
CA GLY A 459 -15.47 -27.15 8.06
C GLY A 459 -13.98 -27.16 8.39
N GLU A 460 -13.20 -28.11 7.87
CA GLU A 460 -11.76 -28.21 8.09
C GLU A 460 -10.97 -27.60 6.92
N CYS A 461 -9.79 -27.06 7.18
CA CYS A 461 -8.89 -26.62 6.11
C CYS A 461 -8.46 -27.82 5.25
N THR A 462 -8.70 -27.74 3.94
CA THR A 462 -8.35 -28.80 2.99
C THR A 462 -7.13 -28.39 2.18
N ILE A 463 -6.15 -29.30 2.06
CA ILE A 463 -4.90 -29.04 1.34
C ILE A 463 -4.65 -30.16 0.32
N VAL A 464 -4.46 -29.78 -0.94
CA VAL A 464 -4.19 -30.71 -2.04
C VAL A 464 -2.79 -30.44 -2.61
N GLY A 465 -1.98 -31.49 -2.75
CA GLY A 465 -0.65 -31.45 -3.36
C GLY A 465 -0.57 -32.23 -4.65
#